data_AF-A0A537R638-F1
#
_entry.id   AF-A0A537R638-F1
#
_cell.length_a   1.000
_cell.length_b   1.000
_cell.length_c   1.000
_cell.angle_alpha   90.00
_cell.angle_beta   90.00
_cell.angle_gamma   90.00
#
_symmetry.space_group_name_H-M   'P 1'
#
loop_
_entity.id
_entity.type
_entity.pdbx_description
1 polymer ?
#
loop_
_entity_poly.entity_id
_entity_poly.type
_entity_poly.pdbx_seq_one_letter_code
_entity_poly.pdbx_strand_id
1 'polypeptide(L)' 'MTPRHVAVGDLTLGNDLPLVFIVGPNTLESRAHALEMSAALAEIARQLG' A
#
# COMPACT_ATOMS: atom_id res chain seq x y z
N MET A 1 1.55 10.98 -24.36
CA MET A 1 2.61 11.18 -23.35
C MET A 1 2.92 9.81 -22.77
N THR A 2 4.18 9.39 -22.67
CA THR A 2 4.52 8.06 -22.13
C THR A 2 4.35 8.05 -20.61
N PRO A 3 3.67 7.04 -20.02
CA PRO A 3 3.54 6.92 -18.57
C PRO A 3 4.91 6.85 -17.87
N ARG A 4 5.00 7.43 -16.67
CA ARG A 4 6.19 7.33 -15.82
C ARG A 4 6.07 6.11 -14.92
N HIS A 5 7.12 5.30 -14.86
CA HIS A 5 7.23 4.20 -13.91
C HIS A 5 8.18 4.55 -12.76
N VAL A 6 7.77 4.24 -11.54
CA VAL A 6 8.52 4.55 -10.31
C VAL A 6 8.64 3.29 -9.46
N ALA A 7 9.86 2.89 -9.12
CA ALA A 7 10.11 1.74 -8.26
C ALA A 7 10.04 2.12 -6.77
N VAL A 8 9.39 1.27 -5.97
CA VAL A 8 9.30 1.35 -4.50
C VAL A 8 9.55 -0.05 -3.95
N GLY A 9 10.79 -0.33 -3.55
CA GLY A 9 11.21 -1.69 -3.22
C GLY A 9 11.00 -2.63 -4.41
N ASP A 10 10.26 -3.71 -4.19
CA ASP A 10 9.96 -4.71 -5.21
C ASP A 10 8.72 -4.37 -6.09
N LEU A 11 8.07 -3.23 -5.84
CA LEU A 11 6.88 -2.79 -6.57
C LEU A 11 7.22 -1.68 -7.58
N THR A 12 6.60 -1.72 -8.76
CA THR A 12 6.65 -0.63 -9.75
C THR A 12 5.29 0.02 -9.91
N LEU A 13 5.22 1.34 -9.73
CA LEU A 13 4.02 2.17 -9.86
C LEU A 13 3.98 2.86 -11.22
N GLY A 14 2.79 2.92 -11.85
CA GLY A 14 2.59 3.56 -13.14
C GLY A 14 1.11 3.73 -13.46
N ASN A 15 0.77 4.78 -14.21
CA ASN A 15 -0.62 5.05 -14.59
C ASN A 15 -1.21 4.03 -15.58
N ASP A 16 -0.36 3.17 -16.12
CA ASP A 16 -0.64 2.07 -17.04
C ASP A 16 -0.43 0.68 -16.40
N LEU A 17 -0.20 0.62 -15.09
CA LEU A 17 -0.01 -0.60 -14.31
C LEU A 17 -1.24 -0.89 -13.42
N PRO A 18 -1.34 -2.08 -12.78
CA PRO A 18 -2.41 -2.36 -11.83
C PRO A 18 -2.53 -1.29 -10.74
N LEU A 19 -3.77 -1.02 -10.31
CA LEU A 19 -4.05 -0.03 -9.28
C LEU A 19 -3.37 -0.42 -7.96
N VAL A 20 -2.67 0.54 -7.36
CA VAL A 20 -2.02 0.38 -6.06
C VAL A 20 -2.68 1.29 -5.04
N PHE A 21 -3.00 0.75 -3.86
CA PHE A 21 -3.53 1.49 -2.73
C PHE A 21 -2.40 1.87 -1.77
N ILE A 22 -2.22 3.18 -1.54
CA ILE A 22 -1.35 3.70 -0.49
C ILE A 22 -2.26 4.11 0.68
N VAL A 23 -2.44 3.18 1.62
CA VAL A 23 -3.42 3.31 2.70
C VAL A 23 -2.80 3.00 4.06
N GLY A 24 -3.31 3.66 5.09
CA GLY A 24 -2.84 3.57 6.47
C GLY A 24 -3.65 4.48 7.39
N PRO A 25 -3.28 4.60 8.67
CA PRO A 25 -3.98 5.49 9.58
C PRO A 25 -3.71 6.92 9.20
N ASN A 26 -4.68 7.79 9.45
CA ASN A 26 -4.43 9.22 9.37
C ASN A 26 -3.33 9.65 10.37
N THR A 27 -3.37 9.13 11.60
CA THR A 27 -2.42 9.43 12.66
C THR A 27 -2.05 8.16 13.43
N LEU A 28 -0.80 8.03 13.88
CA LEU A 28 -0.38 6.92 14.74
C LEU A 28 -0.84 7.15 16.19
N GLU A 29 -2.08 6.74 16.48
CA GLU A 29 -2.70 6.93 17.79
C GLU A 29 -1.98 6.16 18.92
N SER A 30 -1.50 4.96 18.62
CA SER A 30 -0.66 4.16 19.52
C SER A 30 0.12 3.10 18.74
N ARG A 31 1.13 2.50 19.37
CA ARG A 31 1.87 1.37 18.80
C ARG A 31 0.95 0.18 18.51
N ALA A 32 0.01 -0.13 19.41
CA ALA A 32 -0.90 -1.26 19.25
C ALA A 32 -1.82 -1.06 18.06
N HIS A 33 -2.48 0.11 17.99
CA HIS A 33 -3.35 0.49 16.88
C HIS A 33 -2.62 0.41 15.52
N ALA A 34 -1.39 0.93 15.45
CA ALA A 34 -0.58 0.88 14.23
C ALA A 34 -0.33 -0.56 13.75
N LEU A 35 0.03 -1.46 14.68
CA LEU A 35 0.30 -2.85 14.36
C LEU A 35 -0.96 -3.60 13.93
N GLU A 36 -2.06 -3.45 14.67
CA GLU A 36 -3.35 -4.05 14.35
C GLU A 36 -3.82 -3.68 12.94
N MET A 37 -3.77 -2.39 12.60
CA MET A 37 -4.21 -1.96 11.29
C MET A 37 -3.25 -2.37 10.17
N SER A 38 -1.94 -2.31 10.41
CA SER A 38 -0.97 -2.79 9.41
C SER A 38 -1.17 -4.27 9.08
N ALA A 39 -1.46 -5.10 10.09
CA ALA A 39 -1.73 -6.52 9.91
C ALA A 39 -3.02 -6.75 9.12
N ALA A 40 -4.10 -6.03 9.46
CA ALA A 40 -5.37 -6.13 8.74
C ALA A 40 -5.23 -5.73 7.25
N LEU A 41 -4.56 -4.60 6.96
CA LEU A 41 -4.32 -4.14 5.60
C LEU A 41 -3.44 -5.13 4.82
N ALA A 42 -2.39 -5.69 5.44
CA ALA A 42 -1.51 -6.67 4.81
C ALA A 42 -2.25 -7.97 4.47
N GLU A 43 -3.13 -8.45 5.35
CA GLU A 43 -3.94 -9.63 5.10
C GLU A 43 -4.94 -9.40 3.96
N ILE A 44 -5.63 -8.25 3.93
CA ILE A 44 -6.53 -7.87 2.82
C ILE A 44 -5.77 -7.83 1.50
N ALA A 45 -4.59 -7.19 1.47
CA ALA A 45 -3.77 -7.09 0.27
C ALA A 45 -3.32 -8.47 -0.23
N ARG A 46 -2.90 -9.38 0.67
CA ARG A 46 -2.55 -10.76 0.32
C ARG A 46 -3.72 -11.60 -0.19
N GLN A 47 -4.95 -11.29 0.21
CA GLN A 47 -6.15 -12.02 -0.21
C GLN A 47 -6.69 -11.53 -1.56
N LEU A 48 -6.57 -10.23 -1.85
CA LEU A 48 -7.13 -9.59 -3.04
C LEU A 48 -6.10 -9.30 -4.14
N GLY A 49 -4.81 -9.49 -3.86
CA GLY A 49 -3.69 -9.34 -4.79
C GLY A 49 -2.66 -10.44 -4.61
#